data_AF-A0A958JH30-F1
#
_entry.id   AF-A0A958JH30-F1
#
_cell.length_a   1.000
_cell.length_b   1.000
_cell.length_c   1.000
_cell.angle_alpha   90.00
_cell.angle_beta   90.00
_cell.angle_gamma   90.00
#
_symmetry.space_group_name_H-M   'P 1'
#
loop_
_entity.id
_entity.type
_entity.pdbx_description
1 polymer ?
#
loop_
_entity_poly.entity_id
_entity_poly.type
_entity_poly.pdbx_seq_one_letter_code
_entity_poly.pdbx_strand_id
1 'polypeptide(L)'
;LDALTHFFVARDSMYRQVYQHRVLQAVDAMTVNIIRRLRDLIAEHPERSPQATCQAYSIFCDESMAIALASANYVAESLDVIFQMTESWWRYHLNRWASCEDPVLSDLAARLRDRRLLKTIRVEEGQERNREAQLATLLERATAAAEEFGFDPRYYVVVIEEKDKHRGKHEDAPMALLDDGTVLPVTAVEPMIDQIMKRSPLSRTWLAVPKRVKEKLGRLR
;
A
#
# COMPACT_ATOMS: atom_id res chain seq x y z
N LEU A 1 23.67 26.08 8.37
CA LEU A 1 23.85 24.63 8.17
C LEU A 1 22.92 23.84 9.09
N ASP A 2 22.86 24.15 10.38
CA ASP A 2 22.03 23.46 11.38
C ASP A 2 20.56 23.26 10.99
N ALA A 3 19.89 24.30 10.48
CA ALA A 3 18.50 24.19 10.02
C ALA A 3 18.34 23.16 8.89
N LEU A 4 19.32 23.07 7.99
CA LEU A 4 19.33 22.10 6.91
C LEU A 4 19.61 20.69 7.44
N THR A 5 20.53 20.54 8.40
CA THR A 5 20.76 19.28 9.10
C THR A 5 19.48 18.77 9.75
N HIS A 6 18.76 19.64 10.47
CA HIS A 6 17.46 19.31 11.05
C HIS A 6 16.42 18.90 10.00
N PHE A 7 16.40 19.55 8.84
CA PHE A 7 15.52 19.16 7.73
C PHE A 7 15.81 17.72 7.27
N PHE A 8 17.06 17.34 7.03
CA PHE A 8 17.40 15.98 6.58
C PHE A 8 17.07 14.93 7.64
N VAL A 9 17.30 15.21 8.92
CA VAL A 9 16.94 14.33 10.03
C VAL A 9 15.42 14.17 10.13
N ALA A 10 14.66 15.28 10.07
CA ALA A 10 13.21 15.25 10.12
C ALA A 10 12.63 14.48 8.94
N ARG A 11 13.17 14.69 7.73
CA ARG A 11 12.75 13.99 6.51
C ARG A 11 12.98 12.48 6.62
N ASP A 12 14.16 12.04 7.06
CA ASP A 12 14.45 10.61 7.29
C ASP A 12 13.48 10.00 8.31
N SER A 13 13.24 10.72 9.40
CA SER A 13 12.30 10.32 10.44
C SER A 13 10.87 10.17 9.89
N MET A 14 10.39 11.13 9.08
CA MET A 14 9.06 11.09 8.48
C MET A 14 8.84 9.88 7.57
N TYR A 15 9.84 9.53 6.73
CA TYR A 15 9.74 8.32 5.91
C TYR A 15 9.59 7.07 6.77
N ARG A 16 10.44 6.91 7.77
CA ARG A 16 10.47 5.71 8.61
C ARG A 16 9.27 5.57 9.54
N GLN A 17 8.77 6.68 10.08
CA GLN A 17 7.75 6.67 11.13
C GLN A 17 6.33 6.87 10.58
N VAL A 18 6.19 7.64 9.50
CA VAL A 18 4.88 8.03 8.96
C VAL A 18 4.64 7.37 7.62
N TYR A 19 5.41 7.73 6.58
CA TYR A 19 5.07 7.33 5.20
C TYR A 19 5.15 5.82 4.96
N GLN A 20 6.09 5.15 5.61
CA GLN A 20 6.28 3.71 5.45
C GLN A 20 5.74 2.93 6.65
N HIS A 21 4.83 3.53 7.41
CA HIS A 21 4.23 2.84 8.53
C HIS A 21 3.41 1.63 8.03
N ARG A 22 3.79 0.43 8.46
CA ARG A 22 3.17 -0.85 8.06
C ARG A 22 1.64 -0.91 8.08
N VAL A 23 1.00 -0.15 8.98
CA VAL A 23 -0.48 -0.08 9.05
C VAL A 23 -1.07 0.68 7.86
N LEU A 24 -0.41 1.74 7.39
CA LEU A 24 -0.82 2.46 6.17
C LEU A 24 -0.65 1.58 4.94
N GLN A 25 0.46 0.84 4.85
CA GLN A 25 0.66 -0.10 3.75
C GLN A 25 -0.38 -1.23 3.74
N ALA A 26 -0.83 -1.69 4.92
CA ALA A 26 -1.93 -2.64 5.01
C ALA A 26 -3.26 -2.03 4.52
N VAL A 27 -3.50 -0.74 4.78
CA VAL A 27 -4.66 0.01 4.24
C VAL A 27 -4.57 0.13 2.73
N ASP A 28 -3.40 0.45 2.18
CA ASP A 28 -3.17 0.54 0.74
C ASP A 28 -3.42 -0.82 0.07
N ALA A 29 -2.88 -1.90 0.65
CA ALA A 29 -3.12 -3.26 0.18
C ALA A 29 -4.61 -3.63 0.16
N MET A 30 -5.36 -3.25 1.21
CA MET A 30 -6.80 -3.46 1.25
C MET A 30 -7.53 -2.66 0.15
N THR A 31 -7.17 -1.40 -0.04
CA THR A 31 -7.74 -0.52 -1.08
C THR A 31 -7.51 -1.12 -2.47
N VAL A 32 -6.29 -1.58 -2.75
CA VAL A 32 -5.96 -2.27 -4.01
C VAL A 32 -6.80 -3.53 -4.18
N ASN A 33 -6.97 -4.33 -3.12
CA ASN A 33 -7.74 -5.58 -3.21
C ASN A 33 -9.24 -5.36 -3.37
N ILE A 34 -9.80 -4.26 -2.85
CA ILE A 34 -11.18 -3.84 -3.11
C ILE A 34 -11.37 -3.62 -4.62
N ILE A 35 -10.50 -2.80 -5.22
CA ILE A 35 -10.54 -2.53 -6.67
C ILE A 35 -10.27 -3.79 -7.49
N ARG A 36 -9.32 -4.63 -7.05
CA ARG A 36 -9.03 -5.89 -7.73
C ARG A 36 -10.24 -6.82 -7.70
N ARG A 37 -10.95 -6.95 -6.58
CA ARG A 37 -12.18 -7.77 -6.51
C ARG A 37 -13.25 -7.26 -7.48
N LEU A 38 -13.45 -5.94 -7.55
CA LEU A 38 -14.37 -5.34 -8.52
C LEU A 38 -13.98 -5.69 -9.97
N ARG A 39 -12.70 -5.58 -10.31
CA ARG A 39 -12.21 -5.94 -11.65
C ARG A 39 -12.32 -7.43 -11.94
N ASP A 40 -12.05 -8.28 -10.95
CA ASP A 40 -12.20 -9.73 -11.10
C ASP A 40 -13.66 -10.10 -11.34
N LEU A 41 -14.62 -9.49 -10.62
CA LEU A 41 -16.05 -9.67 -10.89
C LEU A 41 -16.42 -9.26 -12.31
N ILE A 42 -15.88 -8.16 -12.83
CA ILE A 42 -16.15 -7.73 -14.21
C ILE A 42 -15.55 -8.73 -15.21
N ALA A 43 -14.33 -9.20 -14.97
CA ALA A 43 -13.66 -10.18 -15.82
C ALA A 43 -14.33 -11.56 -15.81
N GLU A 44 -14.94 -11.95 -14.69
CA GLU A 44 -15.72 -13.19 -14.55
C GLU A 44 -17.03 -13.15 -15.37
N HIS A 45 -17.55 -11.97 -15.72
CA HIS A 45 -18.81 -11.75 -16.46
C HIS A 45 -18.59 -10.84 -17.69
N PRO A 46 -17.81 -11.27 -18.69
CA PRO A 46 -17.42 -10.43 -19.83
C PRO A 46 -18.59 -10.06 -20.75
N GLU A 47 -19.74 -10.74 -20.63
CA GLU A 47 -20.96 -10.44 -21.37
C GLU A 47 -21.70 -9.21 -20.86
N ARG A 48 -21.31 -8.68 -19.69
CA ARG A 48 -21.95 -7.53 -19.02
C ARG A 48 -21.03 -6.32 -19.04
N SER A 49 -21.62 -5.13 -19.08
CA SER A 49 -20.88 -3.91 -18.79
C SER A 49 -20.44 -3.88 -17.31
N PRO A 50 -19.38 -3.12 -16.95
CA PRO A 50 -18.99 -2.93 -15.56
C PRO A 50 -20.15 -2.55 -14.63
N GLN A 51 -21.01 -1.62 -15.07
CA GLN A 51 -22.19 -1.19 -14.33
C GLN A 51 -23.20 -2.33 -14.15
N ALA A 52 -23.48 -3.10 -15.21
CA ALA A 52 -24.41 -4.22 -15.16
C ALA A 52 -23.92 -5.34 -14.25
N THR A 53 -22.61 -5.65 -14.27
CA THR A 53 -22.00 -6.59 -13.33
C THR A 53 -22.12 -6.09 -11.90
N CYS A 54 -21.79 -4.82 -11.63
CA CYS A 54 -21.92 -4.26 -10.29
C CYS A 54 -23.37 -4.32 -9.79
N GLN A 55 -24.33 -3.95 -10.63
CA GLN A 55 -25.75 -3.99 -10.29
C GLN A 55 -26.23 -5.40 -9.92
N ALA A 56 -25.73 -6.44 -10.59
CA ALA A 56 -26.09 -7.83 -10.32
C ALA A 56 -25.70 -8.31 -8.92
N TYR A 57 -24.73 -7.66 -8.27
CA TYR A 57 -24.29 -7.93 -6.90
C TYR A 57 -24.71 -6.82 -5.91
N SER A 58 -25.67 -5.98 -6.28
CA SER A 58 -26.08 -4.81 -5.48
C SER A 58 -24.91 -3.87 -5.12
N ILE A 59 -23.88 -3.82 -5.98
CA ILE A 59 -22.72 -2.94 -5.83
C ILE A 59 -23.05 -1.59 -6.45
N PHE A 60 -22.99 -0.53 -5.65
CA PHE A 60 -23.12 0.84 -6.16
C PHE A 60 -21.94 1.17 -7.07
N CYS A 61 -22.21 1.57 -8.31
CA CYS A 61 -21.19 1.94 -9.28
C CYS A 61 -21.75 3.07 -10.14
N ASP A 62 -21.24 4.29 -9.93
CA ASP A 62 -21.59 5.41 -10.80
C ASP A 62 -20.81 5.35 -12.12
N GLU A 63 -21.10 6.29 -13.02
CA GLU A 63 -20.49 6.33 -14.34
C GLU A 63 -18.96 6.49 -14.28
N SER A 64 -18.46 7.39 -13.45
CA SER A 64 -17.02 7.61 -13.28
C SER A 64 -16.30 6.40 -12.71
N MET A 65 -16.92 5.69 -11.75
CA MET A 65 -16.36 4.46 -11.19
C MET A 65 -16.27 3.37 -12.24
N ALA A 66 -17.33 3.19 -13.04
CA ALA A 66 -17.33 2.17 -14.06
C ALA A 66 -16.31 2.44 -15.17
N ILE A 67 -16.14 3.71 -15.57
CA ILE A 67 -15.07 4.13 -16.47
C ILE A 67 -13.72 3.74 -15.84
N ALA A 68 -13.44 4.20 -14.62
CA ALA A 68 -12.18 3.92 -13.92
C ALA A 68 -11.87 2.42 -13.73
N LEU A 69 -12.91 1.59 -13.54
CA LEU A 69 -12.77 0.14 -13.44
C LEU A 69 -12.40 -0.51 -14.78
N ALA A 70 -12.91 0.01 -15.89
CA ALA A 70 -12.59 -0.45 -17.24
C ALA A 70 -11.23 0.06 -17.76
N SER A 71 -10.75 1.19 -17.22
CA SER A 71 -9.49 1.81 -17.62
C SER A 71 -8.26 0.97 -17.28
N ALA A 72 -7.34 0.81 -18.24
CA ALA A 72 -6.04 0.21 -18.00
C ALA A 72 -5.09 1.14 -17.22
N ASN A 73 -5.16 2.45 -17.46
CA ASN A 73 -4.34 3.46 -16.80
C ASN A 73 -5.08 4.81 -16.75
N TYR A 74 -4.56 5.76 -15.96
CA TYR A 74 -5.17 7.09 -15.78
C TYR A 74 -5.01 8.02 -16.98
N VAL A 75 -4.08 7.74 -17.90
CA VAL A 75 -3.77 8.61 -19.06
C VAL A 75 -4.85 8.49 -20.13
N ALA A 76 -5.54 7.35 -20.18
CA ALA A 76 -6.60 7.08 -21.13
C ALA A 76 -7.90 7.86 -20.84
N GLU A 77 -8.03 8.45 -19.65
CA GLU A 77 -9.29 9.04 -19.17
C GLU A 77 -9.33 10.56 -19.25
N SER A 78 -10.55 11.09 -19.38
CA SER A 78 -10.74 12.55 -19.38
C SER A 78 -10.45 13.15 -18.01
N LEU A 79 -9.98 14.40 -18.00
CA LEU A 79 -9.77 15.15 -16.75
C LEU A 79 -11.07 15.28 -15.94
N ASP A 80 -12.23 15.34 -16.61
CA ASP A 80 -13.53 15.42 -15.94
C ASP A 80 -13.82 14.17 -15.09
N VAL A 81 -13.49 12.98 -15.59
CA VAL A 81 -13.61 11.72 -14.82
C VAL A 81 -12.67 11.75 -13.63
N ILE A 82 -11.40 12.13 -13.86
CA ILE A 82 -10.38 12.18 -12.80
C ILE A 82 -10.79 13.17 -11.69
N PHE A 83 -11.33 14.34 -12.03
CA PHE A 83 -11.74 15.35 -11.05
C PHE A 83 -12.99 14.95 -10.25
N GLN A 84 -13.81 14.03 -10.74
CA GLN A 84 -14.91 13.46 -9.95
C GLN A 84 -14.41 12.50 -8.86
N MET A 85 -13.22 11.91 -9.03
CA MET A 85 -12.63 10.92 -8.11
C MET A 85 -12.06 11.54 -6.84
N THR A 86 -12.90 12.25 -6.09
CA THR A 86 -12.54 12.89 -4.81
C THR A 86 -12.56 11.89 -3.63
N GLU A 87 -11.99 12.27 -2.49
CA GLU A 87 -12.07 11.47 -1.27
C GLU A 87 -13.52 11.23 -0.83
N SER A 88 -14.40 12.23 -0.97
CA SER A 88 -15.81 12.11 -0.62
C SER A 88 -16.55 11.11 -1.51
N TRP A 89 -16.23 11.10 -2.81
CA TRP A 89 -16.72 10.16 -3.79
C TRP A 89 -16.28 8.73 -3.50
N TRP A 90 -14.98 8.54 -3.20
CA TRP A 90 -14.42 7.26 -2.80
C TRP A 90 -15.06 6.74 -1.50
N ARG A 91 -15.21 7.60 -0.49
CA ARG A 91 -15.82 7.25 0.79
C ARG A 91 -17.29 6.85 0.63
N TYR A 92 -18.03 7.50 -0.27
CA TYR A 92 -19.41 7.12 -0.55
C TYR A 92 -19.49 5.72 -1.17
N HIS A 93 -18.64 5.41 -2.15
CA HIS A 93 -18.54 4.07 -2.73
C HIS A 93 -18.22 3.01 -1.66
N LEU A 94 -17.19 3.22 -0.85
CA LEU A 94 -16.84 2.31 0.25
C LEU A 94 -18.01 2.08 1.22
N ASN A 95 -18.74 3.13 1.58
CA ASN A 95 -19.90 3.00 2.47
C ASN A 95 -21.00 2.14 1.87
N ARG A 96 -21.25 2.27 0.55
CA ARG A 96 -22.26 1.48 -0.16
C ARG A 96 -21.80 0.04 -0.37
N TRP A 97 -20.53 -0.18 -0.68
CA TRP A 97 -19.96 -1.51 -0.89
C TRP A 97 -19.92 -2.35 0.37
N ALA A 98 -19.82 -1.72 1.55
CA ALA A 98 -19.89 -2.44 2.82
C ALA A 98 -21.20 -3.23 3.03
N SER A 99 -22.25 -2.96 2.24
CA SER A 99 -23.54 -3.68 2.28
C SER A 99 -23.92 -4.33 0.94
N CYS A 100 -22.98 -4.53 0.02
CA CYS A 100 -23.26 -5.27 -1.22
C CYS A 100 -23.36 -6.78 -0.99
N GLU A 101 -23.81 -7.53 -2.01
CA GLU A 101 -24.00 -8.98 -1.91
C GLU A 101 -22.68 -9.77 -2.08
N ASP A 102 -21.66 -9.19 -2.71
CA ASP A 102 -20.34 -9.85 -2.79
C ASP A 102 -19.66 -9.86 -1.41
N PRO A 103 -19.39 -11.05 -0.82
CA PRO A 103 -18.92 -11.16 0.55
C PRO A 103 -17.49 -10.65 0.74
N VAL A 104 -16.64 -10.76 -0.29
CA VAL A 104 -15.26 -10.27 -0.23
C VAL A 104 -15.24 -8.75 -0.23
N LEU A 105 -15.96 -8.14 -1.17
CA LEU A 105 -16.04 -6.70 -1.32
C LEU A 105 -16.71 -6.05 -0.10
N SER A 106 -17.82 -6.62 0.37
CA SER A 106 -18.52 -6.13 1.56
C SER A 106 -17.63 -6.17 2.80
N ASP A 107 -16.93 -7.28 3.07
CA ASP A 107 -16.05 -7.38 4.24
C ASP A 107 -14.85 -6.43 4.13
N LEU A 108 -14.17 -6.35 2.98
CA LEU A 108 -13.03 -5.44 2.81
C LEU A 108 -13.43 -3.96 2.94
N ALA A 109 -14.55 -3.56 2.32
CA ALA A 109 -15.07 -2.20 2.42
C ALA A 109 -15.49 -1.86 3.86
N ALA A 110 -16.20 -2.77 4.53
CA ALA A 110 -16.58 -2.61 5.94
C ALA A 110 -15.36 -2.53 6.85
N ARG A 111 -14.30 -3.32 6.60
CA ARG A 111 -13.05 -3.23 7.37
C ARG A 111 -12.37 -1.89 7.23
N LEU A 112 -12.34 -1.34 6.02
CA LEU A 112 -11.70 -0.04 5.78
C LEU A 112 -12.51 1.08 6.45
N ARG A 113 -13.84 1.07 6.31
CA ARG A 113 -14.77 2.00 6.97
C ARG A 113 -14.69 1.94 8.50
N ASP A 114 -14.73 0.74 9.07
CA ASP A 114 -14.79 0.50 10.52
C ASP A 114 -13.39 0.38 11.15
N ARG A 115 -12.32 0.62 10.37
CA ARG A 115 -10.92 0.51 10.78
C ARG A 115 -10.53 -0.88 11.34
N ARG A 116 -11.17 -1.95 10.85
CA ARG A 116 -10.82 -3.36 11.14
C ARG A 116 -9.73 -3.88 10.19
N LEU A 117 -8.60 -3.18 10.20
CA LEU A 117 -7.49 -3.35 9.26
C LEU A 117 -6.83 -4.74 9.33
N LEU A 118 -6.24 -5.18 8.21
CA LEU A 118 -5.37 -6.35 8.17
C LEU A 118 -4.18 -6.16 9.14
N LYS A 119 -3.72 -7.26 9.71
CA LYS A 119 -2.58 -7.29 10.61
C LYS A 119 -1.34 -7.68 9.83
N THR A 120 -0.26 -6.93 10.07
CA THR A 120 1.03 -7.18 9.45
C THR A 120 1.87 -8.14 10.29
N ILE A 121 2.55 -9.05 9.62
CA ILE A 121 3.55 -9.98 10.16
C ILE A 121 4.87 -9.64 9.48
N ARG A 122 5.94 -9.40 10.25
CA ARG A 122 7.27 -9.15 9.67
C ARG A 122 7.85 -10.47 9.17
N VAL A 123 8.39 -10.48 7.95
CA VAL A 123 9.28 -11.56 7.51
C VAL A 123 10.66 -11.27 8.12
N GLU A 124 11.19 -12.18 8.92
CA GLU A 124 12.44 -11.95 9.64
C GLU A 124 13.61 -11.85 8.65
N GLU A 125 14.44 -10.82 8.81
CA GLU A 125 15.63 -10.60 8.02
C GLU A 125 16.77 -11.47 8.58
N GLY A 126 16.75 -12.77 8.26
CA GLY A 126 17.99 -13.57 8.23
C GLY A 126 18.83 -13.20 7.01
N GLN A 127 20.04 -13.76 6.89
CA GLN A 127 20.86 -13.63 5.66
C GLN A 127 19.96 -13.86 4.43
N GLU A 128 20.04 -12.96 3.43
CA GLU A 128 19.08 -12.84 2.32
C GLU A 128 18.68 -14.17 1.67
N ARG A 129 19.62 -15.14 1.62
CA ARG A 129 19.42 -16.51 1.15
C ARG A 129 18.27 -17.28 1.80
N ASN A 130 17.88 -16.93 3.04
CA ASN A 130 16.77 -17.58 3.75
C ASN A 130 15.46 -16.78 3.69
N ARG A 131 15.45 -15.54 3.17
CA ARG A 131 14.26 -14.67 3.17
C ARG A 131 13.16 -15.21 2.27
N GLU A 132 13.51 -15.63 1.06
CA GLU A 132 12.54 -16.16 0.09
C GLU A 132 11.92 -17.47 0.58
N ALA A 133 12.73 -18.38 1.12
CA ALA A 133 12.25 -19.63 1.70
C ALA A 133 11.31 -19.37 2.90
N GLN A 134 11.69 -18.46 3.81
CA GLN A 134 10.84 -18.08 4.94
C GLN A 134 9.53 -17.42 4.49
N LEU A 135 9.58 -16.54 3.49
CA LEU A 135 8.39 -15.92 2.92
C LEU A 135 7.47 -16.99 2.31
N ALA A 136 8.02 -17.92 1.53
CA ALA A 136 7.26 -19.00 0.92
C ALA A 136 6.55 -19.86 1.98
N THR A 137 7.28 -20.31 3.02
CA THR A 137 6.68 -21.08 4.12
C THR A 137 5.63 -20.28 4.90
N LEU A 138 5.87 -18.98 5.14
CA LEU A 138 4.90 -18.13 5.82
C LEU A 138 3.65 -17.91 4.97
N LEU A 139 3.82 -17.72 3.67
CA LEU A 139 2.75 -17.54 2.69
C LEU A 139 1.88 -18.79 2.62
N GLU A 140 2.48 -19.97 2.47
CA GLU A 140 1.77 -21.26 2.44
C GLU A 140 0.91 -21.45 3.71
N ARG A 141 1.51 -21.24 4.89
CA ARG A 141 0.78 -21.35 6.17
C ARG A 141 -0.33 -20.31 6.30
N ALA A 142 -0.11 -19.09 5.82
CA ALA A 142 -1.11 -18.03 5.87
C ALA A 142 -2.27 -18.28 4.92
N THR A 143 -1.99 -18.78 3.71
CA THR A 143 -2.98 -19.20 2.71
C THR A 143 -3.86 -20.32 3.27
N ALA A 144 -3.26 -21.40 3.78
CA ALA A 144 -4.01 -22.50 4.38
C ALA A 144 -4.87 -22.04 5.58
N ALA A 145 -4.33 -21.16 6.42
CA ALA A 145 -5.09 -20.59 7.54
C ALA A 145 -6.22 -19.66 7.07
N ALA A 146 -6.03 -18.89 5.99
CA ALA A 146 -7.06 -18.03 5.42
C ALA A 146 -8.22 -18.85 4.84
N GLU A 147 -7.92 -19.89 4.06
CA GLU A 147 -8.91 -20.80 3.48
C GLU A 147 -9.75 -21.49 4.56
N GLU A 148 -9.14 -21.96 5.64
CA GLU A 148 -9.89 -22.57 6.75
C GLU A 148 -10.87 -21.60 7.42
N PHE A 149 -10.54 -20.31 7.46
CA PHE A 149 -11.44 -19.28 7.99
C PHE A 149 -12.40 -18.71 6.93
N GLY A 150 -12.40 -19.24 5.71
CA GLY A 150 -13.25 -18.78 4.60
C GLY A 150 -12.79 -17.48 3.95
N PHE A 151 -11.55 -17.07 4.15
CA PHE A 151 -10.96 -15.92 3.46
C PHE A 151 -10.27 -16.37 2.18
N ASP A 152 -10.66 -15.79 1.04
CA ASP A 152 -9.94 -16.00 -0.23
C ASP A 152 -8.51 -15.41 -0.13
N PRO A 153 -7.46 -16.25 -0.19
CA PRO A 153 -6.08 -15.81 -0.01
C PRO A 153 -5.65 -14.73 -1.01
N ARG A 154 -6.25 -14.69 -2.21
CA ARG A 154 -5.95 -13.65 -3.20
C ARG A 154 -6.12 -12.28 -2.58
N TYR A 155 -7.24 -12.02 -1.90
CA TYR A 155 -7.61 -10.71 -1.35
C TYR A 155 -7.24 -10.48 0.11
N TYR A 156 -6.97 -11.55 0.87
CA TYR A 156 -6.73 -11.44 2.31
C TYR A 156 -5.28 -11.74 2.71
N VAL A 157 -4.46 -12.36 1.86
CA VAL A 157 -3.05 -12.66 2.14
C VAL A 157 -2.17 -11.85 1.18
N VAL A 158 -1.64 -10.73 1.67
CA VAL A 158 -0.91 -9.77 0.82
C VAL A 158 0.53 -9.63 1.26
N VAL A 159 1.46 -9.86 0.33
CA VAL A 159 2.87 -9.54 0.51
C VAL A 159 3.07 -8.05 0.25
N ILE A 160 3.68 -7.36 1.21
CA ILE A 160 4.00 -5.94 1.13
C ILE A 160 5.52 -5.83 1.14
N GLU A 161 6.08 -5.33 0.04
CA GLU A 161 7.49 -5.02 -0.07
C GLU A 161 7.70 -3.51 0.08
N GLU A 162 8.28 -3.13 1.20
CA GLU A 162 8.69 -1.77 1.50
C GLU A 162 10.16 -1.62 1.14
N LYS A 163 10.43 -0.92 0.04
CA LYS A 163 11.76 -0.40 -0.28
C LYS A 163 11.78 1.10 -0.04
N ASP A 164 12.87 1.62 0.52
CA ASP A 164 13.09 3.06 0.67
C ASP A 164 13.18 3.75 -0.69
N LYS A 165 12.03 4.02 -1.34
CA LYS A 165 11.98 4.66 -2.67
C LYS A 165 12.57 6.07 -2.69
N HIS A 166 12.64 6.72 -1.53
CA HIS A 166 13.29 8.02 -1.35
C HIS A 166 14.82 7.93 -1.32
N ARG A 167 15.39 6.72 -1.23
CA ARG A 167 16.83 6.44 -1.21
C ARG A 167 17.19 5.62 -2.45
N GLY A 168 17.82 6.25 -3.44
CA GLY A 168 18.28 5.56 -4.65
C GLY A 168 17.91 6.21 -5.98
N LYS A 169 17.03 7.23 -5.98
CA LYS A 169 17.06 8.23 -7.04
C LYS A 169 18.22 9.17 -6.73
N HIS A 170 18.97 9.59 -7.76
CA HIS A 170 20.05 10.56 -7.62
C HIS A 170 19.42 11.87 -7.10
N GLU A 171 19.40 12.02 -5.78
CA GLU A 171 19.05 13.27 -5.17
C GLU A 171 20.33 14.06 -5.03
N ASP A 172 20.48 15.07 -5.87
CA ASP A 172 21.63 15.95 -5.83
C ASP A 172 21.67 16.64 -4.46
N ALA A 173 22.82 16.59 -3.81
CA ALA A 173 23.01 17.29 -2.55
C ALA A 173 22.83 18.79 -2.80
N PRO A 174 22.03 19.50 -1.98
CA PRO A 174 21.91 20.94 -2.10
C PRO A 174 23.27 21.63 -1.88
N MET A 175 23.45 22.80 -2.48
CA MET A 175 24.69 23.57 -2.37
C MET A 175 24.60 24.57 -1.22
N ALA A 176 25.71 24.76 -0.49
CA ALA A 176 25.87 25.78 0.54
C ALA A 176 26.90 26.82 0.08
N LEU A 177 26.54 28.10 0.20
CA LEU A 177 27.46 29.23 0.07
C LEU A 177 28.13 29.47 1.42
N LEU A 178 29.46 29.42 1.46
CA LEU A 178 30.26 29.69 2.65
C LEU A 178 30.62 31.18 2.74
N ASP A 179 31.04 31.62 3.93
CA ASP A 179 31.40 33.02 4.20
C ASP A 179 32.58 33.52 3.35
N ASP A 180 33.44 32.61 2.88
CA ASP A 180 34.56 32.89 1.97
C ASP A 180 34.14 33.01 0.49
N GLY A 181 32.84 32.88 0.20
CA GLY A 181 32.27 32.95 -1.14
C GLY A 181 32.33 31.63 -1.93
N THR A 182 32.90 30.56 -1.36
CA THR A 182 32.91 29.25 -2.01
C THR A 182 31.55 28.57 -1.95
N VAL A 183 31.23 27.80 -2.99
CA VAL A 183 29.97 27.04 -3.09
C VAL A 183 30.30 25.57 -3.12
N LEU A 184 29.89 24.84 -2.08
CA LEU A 184 30.17 23.41 -1.92
C LEU A 184 28.88 22.63 -1.66
N PRO A 185 28.81 21.35 -2.06
CA PRO A 185 27.68 20.51 -1.71
C PRO A 185 27.63 20.34 -0.19
N VAL A 186 26.43 20.31 0.38
CA VAL A 186 26.25 20.25 1.84
C VAL A 186 26.83 18.97 2.45
N THR A 187 26.98 17.91 1.66
CA THR A 187 27.65 16.67 2.06
C THR A 187 29.15 16.82 2.26
N ALA A 188 29.78 17.82 1.63
CA ALA A 188 31.19 18.14 1.86
C ALA A 188 31.42 19.00 3.12
N VAL A 189 30.38 19.69 3.59
CA VAL A 189 30.47 20.66 4.70
C VAL A 189 29.89 20.09 6.00
N GLU A 190 28.86 19.23 5.93
CA GLU A 190 28.19 18.64 7.10
C GLU A 190 28.20 17.09 7.04
N PRO A 191 29.04 16.43 7.87
CA PRO A 191 29.18 14.98 7.88
C PRO A 191 27.89 14.21 8.19
N MET A 192 26.98 14.78 9.00
CA MET A 192 25.72 14.13 9.33
C MET A 192 24.82 13.98 8.11
N ILE A 193 24.76 15.01 7.26
CA ILE A 193 23.97 14.98 6.02
C ILE A 193 24.56 13.93 5.05
N ASP A 194 25.88 13.88 4.93
CA ASP A 194 26.58 12.88 4.12
C ASP A 194 26.24 11.43 4.54
N GLN A 195 26.30 11.14 5.85
CA GLN A 195 25.94 9.82 6.38
C GLN A 195 24.47 9.48 6.15
N ILE A 196 23.57 10.45 6.34
CA ILE A 196 22.14 10.25 6.07
C ILE A 196 21.91 9.95 4.59
N MET A 197 22.57 10.63 3.66
CA MET A 197 22.38 10.41 2.22
C MET A 197 23.01 9.09 1.73
N LYS A 198 24.15 8.68 2.29
CA LYS A 198 24.85 7.42 1.91
C LYS A 198 24.20 6.15 2.43
N ARG A 199 23.31 6.23 3.41
CA ARG A 199 22.65 5.07 4.00
C ARG A 199 21.89 4.26 2.94
N SER A 200 22.25 2.98 2.81
CA SER A 200 21.60 2.05 1.88
C SER A 200 20.09 1.94 2.15
N PRO A 201 19.27 1.80 1.10
CA PRO A 201 17.84 1.59 1.26
C PRO A 201 17.59 0.32 2.07
N LEU A 202 16.78 0.42 3.11
CA LEU A 202 16.28 -0.75 3.81
C LEU A 202 15.13 -1.35 3.00
N SER A 203 15.12 -2.68 2.90
CA SER A 203 14.05 -3.45 2.27
C SER A 203 13.40 -4.33 3.30
N ARG A 204 12.16 -4.00 3.70
CA ARG A 204 11.36 -4.77 4.64
C ARG A 204 10.25 -5.48 3.89
N THR A 205 10.03 -6.76 4.20
CA THR A 205 8.83 -7.47 3.74
C THR A 205 7.90 -7.72 4.91
N TRP A 206 6.63 -7.40 4.68
CA TRP A 206 5.53 -7.69 5.57
C TRP A 206 4.53 -8.60 4.87
N LEU A 207 3.84 -9.43 5.65
CA LEU A 207 2.67 -10.15 5.20
C LEU A 207 1.44 -9.58 5.93
N ALA A 208 0.50 -9.02 5.19
CA ALA A 208 -0.77 -8.53 5.72
C ALA A 208 -1.84 -9.62 5.62
N VAL A 209 -2.47 -9.94 6.76
CA VAL A 209 -3.47 -11.00 6.89
C VAL A 209 -4.61 -10.61 7.85
N PRO A 210 -5.79 -11.23 7.79
CA PRO A 210 -6.83 -11.04 8.81
C PRO A 210 -6.33 -11.35 10.21
N LYS A 211 -6.90 -10.68 11.22
CA LYS A 211 -6.53 -10.89 12.63
C LYS A 211 -6.56 -12.38 13.05
N ARG A 212 -7.61 -13.11 12.66
CA ARG A 212 -7.76 -14.55 12.96
C ARG A 212 -6.64 -15.41 12.36
N VAL A 213 -6.22 -15.10 11.13
CA VAL A 213 -5.10 -15.77 10.46
C VAL A 213 -3.80 -15.52 11.23
N LYS A 214 -3.52 -14.27 11.62
CA LYS A 214 -2.33 -13.93 12.42
C LYS A 214 -2.32 -14.65 13.78
N GLU A 215 -3.45 -14.69 14.48
CA GLU A 215 -3.60 -15.38 15.76
C GLU A 215 -3.28 -16.87 15.64
N LYS A 216 -3.79 -17.52 14.59
CA LYS A 216 -3.51 -18.93 14.30
C LYS A 216 -2.04 -19.22 13.98
N LEU A 217 -1.37 -18.29 13.29
CA LEU A 217 0.06 -18.43 13.00
C LEU A 217 0.96 -18.32 14.25
N GLY A 218 0.39 -18.03 15.43
CA GLY A 218 1.11 -17.97 16.71
C GLY A 218 1.97 -16.71 16.88
N ARG A 219 1.87 -15.74 15.96
CA ARG A 219 2.64 -14.49 16.01
C ARG A 219 1.85 -13.40 16.74
N LEU A 220 1.76 -13.54 18.07
CA LEU A 220 1.15 -12.56 18.97
C LEU A 220 2.15 -11.45 19.34
N ARG A 221 2.39 -10.51 18.41
CA ARG A 221 2.93 -9.17 18.71
C ARG A 221 2.34 -8.13 17.77
#